data_AF-A0A2H9MIX1-F1
#
_entry.id   AF-A0A2H9MIX1-F1
#
_cell.length_a   1.000
_cell.length_b   1.000
_cell.length_c   1.000
_cell.angle_alpha   90.00
_cell.angle_beta   90.00
_cell.angle_gamma   90.00
#
_symmetry.space_group_name_H-M   'P 1'
#
loop_
_entity.id
_entity.type
_entity.pdbx_description
1 polymer ?
#
loop_
_entity_poly.entity_id
_entity_poly.type
_entity_poly.pdbx_seq_one_letter_code
_entity_poly.pdbx_strand_id
1 'polypeptide(L)'
;MRKTILVAALVIIVLSLIISLAPKYKAVEINAKESIVKSDEDIYVTDTTYPIHGDVTFRQKGNVTVSNGVLDIRNGATLQFIQANYEKDRHFMTLNNNSKLIMENNAMLTVTPKQLDPWLKFGLTINNSELYIKDSKIAFPGWITITNSNVTIINSTITKVEEIPTVLERDDNDDCPLLYFENSNVTIINSRIEHYYECTLPEQVFVSSPSNFTFLPGVNKTFQFIPSDIEIKTDRLSAVILEITYEANESYDGKNFVQYLSKDGLYYNTSIQPQNKTDTKIFDLFSEGINNIKDLEKLCVRFENDGNVNVTFDSVRVVFSYENDITLVNSKLYAIDTYMDIDFRRGDVDPRGDVTVPTSPSTYFIDADMQHNALRVCENSEAHLYNVTVDSSETGGIPEIGNPPFISDDSSTIILYRWLDIRTTDFPGTSLDGVRVEVNLTETQSNIVLDYLGKPINKTENGKVIIPVPTDVMLPKNWPNSKFIGNYKIECYYSNYSVSSSMSFVQFPCIDEEYNTELVTVVFTKLIPEFTVNMDVSNSVMQNEVVQVNATIYNTGTTNAYNVPVIFYDNG
;
A
#
# COMPACT_ATOMS: atom_id res chain seq x y z
N MET A 1 23.03 -32.67 48.46
CA MET A 1 22.88 -33.02 47.03
C MET A 1 21.63 -33.85 46.71
N ARG A 2 21.27 -34.91 47.45
CA ARG A 2 20.11 -35.78 47.09
C ARG A 2 18.72 -35.11 47.13
N LYS A 3 18.49 -34.08 47.97
CA LYS A 3 17.19 -33.38 48.04
C LYS A 3 16.96 -32.40 46.88
N THR A 4 18.02 -31.79 46.34
CA THR A 4 17.91 -30.81 45.25
C THR A 4 17.63 -31.47 43.90
N ILE A 5 18.15 -32.69 43.69
CA ILE A 5 17.90 -33.48 42.47
C ILE A 5 16.45 -33.99 42.43
N LEU A 6 15.86 -34.33 43.58
CA LEU A 6 14.47 -34.79 43.66
C LEU A 6 13.47 -33.66 43.33
N VAL A 7 13.75 -32.43 43.75
CA VAL A 7 12.88 -31.27 43.48
C VAL A 7 12.97 -30.87 42.00
N ALA A 8 14.16 -30.87 41.41
CA ALA A 8 14.32 -30.60 39.97
C ALA A 8 13.62 -31.66 39.10
N ALA A 9 13.73 -32.94 39.46
CA ALA A 9 13.02 -34.01 38.75
C ALA A 9 11.49 -33.90 38.89
N LEU A 10 10.98 -33.54 40.07
CA LEU A 10 9.55 -33.35 40.28
C LEU A 10 9.00 -32.14 39.52
N VAL A 11 9.76 -31.03 39.44
CA VAL A 11 9.39 -29.85 38.65
C VAL A 11 9.38 -30.17 37.15
N ILE A 12 10.34 -30.96 36.64
CA ILE A 12 10.36 -31.39 35.24
C ILE A 12 9.21 -32.36 34.93
N ILE A 13 8.86 -33.27 35.84
CA ILE A 13 7.72 -34.18 35.68
C ILE A 13 6.38 -33.43 35.72
N VAL A 14 6.25 -32.44 36.60
CA VAL A 14 5.05 -31.60 36.68
C VAL A 14 4.93 -30.66 35.47
N LEU A 15 6.03 -30.06 34.99
CA LEU A 15 6.01 -29.26 33.76
C LEU A 15 5.67 -30.10 32.52
N SER A 16 6.21 -31.31 32.41
CA SER A 16 5.89 -32.22 31.30
C SER A 16 4.47 -32.79 31.38
N LEU A 17 3.90 -32.97 32.59
CA LEU A 17 2.49 -33.29 32.75
C LEU A 17 1.58 -32.12 32.37
N ILE A 18 1.96 -30.87 32.70
CA ILE A 18 1.18 -29.67 32.36
C ILE A 18 1.20 -29.42 30.84
N ILE A 19 2.34 -29.62 30.17
CA ILE A 19 2.44 -29.56 28.69
C ILE A 19 1.65 -30.71 28.03
N SER A 20 1.52 -31.87 28.69
CA SER A 20 0.70 -33.00 28.24
C SER A 20 -0.81 -32.85 28.52
N LEU A 21 -1.21 -31.87 29.35
CA LEU A 21 -2.59 -31.59 29.75
C LEU A 21 -3.17 -30.35 29.07
N ALA A 22 -2.39 -29.63 28.25
CA ALA A 22 -2.98 -28.78 27.23
C ALA A 22 -3.94 -29.65 26.40
N PRO A 23 -5.20 -29.23 26.20
CA PRO A 23 -6.12 -30.02 25.41
C PRO A 23 -5.49 -30.23 24.04
N LYS A 24 -5.09 -31.48 23.75
CA LYS A 24 -4.84 -31.92 22.39
C LYS A 24 -6.19 -31.88 21.69
N TYR A 25 -6.59 -30.69 21.23
CA TYR A 25 -7.74 -30.56 20.38
C TYR A 25 -7.46 -31.39 19.13
N LYS A 26 -8.38 -32.32 18.88
CA LYS A 26 -8.41 -33.09 17.65
C LYS A 26 -8.28 -32.10 16.51
N ALA A 27 -7.31 -32.32 15.61
CA ALA A 27 -7.46 -31.83 14.25
C ALA A 27 -8.87 -32.23 13.81
N VAL A 28 -9.72 -31.25 13.50
CA VAL A 28 -10.97 -31.57 12.82
C VAL A 28 -10.54 -31.98 11.42
N GLU A 29 -10.31 -33.27 11.20
CA GLU A 29 -10.42 -33.83 9.85
C GLU A 29 -11.88 -33.61 9.43
N ILE A 30 -12.14 -32.48 8.79
CA ILE A 30 -13.41 -32.20 8.16
C ILE A 30 -13.49 -33.17 6.98
N ASN A 31 -14.06 -34.36 7.22
CA ASN A 31 -14.57 -35.23 6.16
C ASN A 31 -15.74 -34.47 5.52
N ALA A 32 -15.43 -33.69 4.48
CA ALA A 32 -16.35 -32.82 3.76
C ALA A 32 -17.57 -33.61 3.22
N LYS A 33 -18.64 -33.62 4.01
CA LYS A 33 -20.02 -33.83 3.53
C LYS A 33 -20.93 -32.64 3.84
N GLU A 34 -20.48 -31.70 4.68
CA GLU A 34 -21.19 -30.46 4.98
C GLU A 34 -20.39 -29.29 4.43
N SER A 35 -21.04 -28.43 3.64
CA SER A 35 -20.42 -27.24 3.04
C SER A 35 -20.23 -26.09 4.04
N ILE A 36 -20.78 -26.21 5.25
CA ILE A 36 -20.72 -25.18 6.29
C ILE A 36 -20.32 -25.82 7.62
N VAL A 37 -19.22 -25.36 8.20
CA VAL A 37 -18.78 -25.73 9.56
C VAL A 37 -18.97 -24.52 10.46
N LYS A 38 -19.43 -24.72 11.70
CA LYS A 38 -19.62 -23.63 12.68
C LYS A 38 -18.83 -23.91 13.96
N SER A 39 -18.18 -22.89 14.50
CA SER A 39 -17.56 -22.88 15.82
C SER A 39 -18.05 -21.67 16.61
N ASP A 40 -18.55 -21.92 17.82
CA ASP A 40 -19.05 -20.89 18.75
C ASP A 40 -18.05 -20.58 19.89
N GLU A 41 -16.85 -21.19 19.85
CA GLU A 41 -15.78 -21.01 20.82
C GLU A 41 -14.56 -20.35 20.18
N ASP A 42 -13.73 -19.70 21.01
CA ASP A 42 -12.42 -19.19 20.61
C ASP A 42 -11.52 -20.34 20.11
N ILE A 43 -10.78 -20.10 19.03
CA ILE A 43 -9.81 -21.05 18.49
C ILE A 43 -8.40 -20.64 18.91
N TYR A 44 -7.67 -21.60 19.47
CA TYR A 44 -6.24 -21.47 19.77
C TYR A 44 -5.45 -22.46 18.93
N VAL A 45 -4.59 -21.96 18.04
CA VAL A 45 -3.66 -22.76 17.22
C VAL A 45 -2.27 -22.59 17.82
N THR A 46 -1.79 -23.59 18.55
CA THR A 46 -0.48 -23.51 19.25
C THR A 46 0.40 -24.69 18.89
N ASP A 47 1.64 -24.41 18.47
CA ASP A 47 2.65 -25.42 18.11
C ASP A 47 2.14 -26.44 17.08
N THR A 48 1.20 -26.03 16.22
CA THR A 48 0.48 -26.92 15.30
C THR A 48 -0.02 -26.18 14.07
N THR A 49 -0.50 -26.95 13.09
CA THR A 49 -1.18 -26.43 11.90
C THR A 49 -2.67 -26.71 12.02
N TYR A 50 -3.49 -25.69 11.80
CA TYR A 50 -4.95 -25.78 11.72
C TYR A 50 -5.40 -25.59 10.27
N PRO A 51 -5.70 -26.67 9.53
CA PRO A 51 -6.11 -26.61 8.13
C PRO A 51 -7.61 -26.35 7.97
N ILE A 52 -7.97 -25.41 7.10
CA ILE A 52 -9.33 -25.15 6.61
C ILE A 52 -9.29 -25.27 5.09
N HIS A 53 -9.59 -26.45 4.55
CA HIS A 53 -9.38 -26.76 3.15
C HIS A 53 -10.67 -27.20 2.43
N GLY A 54 -10.70 -26.93 1.13
CA GLY A 54 -11.78 -27.33 0.24
C GLY A 54 -12.89 -26.29 0.16
N ASP A 55 -13.93 -26.57 -0.62
CA ASP A 55 -15.07 -25.67 -0.82
C ASP A 55 -16.01 -25.70 0.40
N VAL A 56 -15.52 -25.16 1.52
CA VAL A 56 -16.20 -25.09 2.82
C VAL A 56 -16.23 -23.66 3.33
N THR A 57 -17.36 -23.25 3.90
CA THR A 57 -17.46 -22.04 4.72
C THR A 57 -17.32 -22.40 6.18
N PHE A 58 -16.18 -22.08 6.79
CA PHE A 58 -15.95 -22.18 8.22
C PHE A 58 -16.41 -20.88 8.90
N ARG A 59 -17.53 -20.95 9.61
CA ARG A 59 -18.09 -19.81 10.35
C ARG A 59 -17.60 -19.81 11.79
N GLN A 60 -16.98 -18.72 12.18
CA GLN A 60 -16.35 -18.55 13.48
C GLN A 60 -17.09 -17.49 14.30
N LYS A 61 -17.60 -17.86 15.47
CA LYS A 61 -18.17 -16.96 16.47
C LYS A 61 -17.30 -17.01 17.73
N GLY A 62 -16.19 -16.29 17.68
CA GLY A 62 -15.16 -16.25 18.72
C GLY A 62 -13.84 -15.76 18.12
N ASN A 63 -12.86 -15.44 18.97
CA ASN A 63 -11.55 -15.02 18.53
C ASN A 63 -10.74 -16.18 17.95
N VAL A 64 -9.76 -15.87 17.09
CA VAL A 64 -8.77 -16.84 16.60
C VAL A 64 -7.39 -16.37 16.99
N THR A 65 -6.69 -17.14 17.80
CA THR A 65 -5.30 -16.86 18.20
C THR A 65 -4.37 -17.95 17.69
N VAL A 66 -3.34 -17.56 16.94
CA VAL A 66 -2.27 -18.45 16.48
C VAL A 66 -0.98 -18.07 17.20
N SER A 67 -0.32 -19.04 17.83
CA SER A 67 0.95 -18.84 18.51
C SER A 67 1.93 -19.97 18.21
N ASN A 68 3.07 -19.64 17.59
CA ASN A 68 4.03 -20.62 17.08
C ASN A 68 3.37 -21.72 16.23
N GLY A 69 2.31 -21.36 15.51
CA GLY A 69 1.46 -22.27 14.75
C GLY A 69 1.16 -21.74 13.36
N VAL A 70 0.40 -22.52 12.58
CA VAL A 70 0.02 -22.18 11.22
C VAL A 70 -1.49 -22.28 11.07
N LEU A 71 -2.15 -21.20 10.67
CA LEU A 71 -3.52 -21.24 10.17
C LEU A 71 -3.46 -21.33 8.64
N ASP A 72 -3.97 -22.42 8.08
CA ASP A 72 -3.80 -22.76 6.66
C ASP A 72 -5.16 -22.87 5.97
N ILE A 73 -5.52 -21.88 5.15
CA ILE A 73 -6.81 -21.76 4.48
C ILE A 73 -6.60 -21.95 2.97
N ARG A 74 -7.20 -22.98 2.38
CA ARG A 74 -6.91 -23.32 0.97
C ARG A 74 -8.10 -23.84 0.16
N ASN A 75 -7.96 -23.77 -1.16
CA ASN A 75 -8.74 -24.53 -2.14
C ASN A 75 -10.24 -24.21 -2.09
N GLY A 76 -10.60 -22.93 -2.17
CA GLY A 76 -11.99 -22.46 -2.10
C GLY A 76 -12.51 -22.22 -0.68
N ALA A 77 -11.72 -22.52 0.36
CA ALA A 77 -12.18 -22.39 1.73
C ALA A 77 -12.41 -20.93 2.12
N THR A 78 -13.51 -20.69 2.83
CA THR A 78 -13.85 -19.39 3.40
C THR A 78 -13.81 -19.46 4.92
N LEU A 79 -12.97 -18.66 5.58
CA LEU A 79 -13.06 -18.37 7.00
C LEU A 79 -13.89 -17.09 7.19
N GLN A 80 -15.09 -17.26 7.75
CA GLN A 80 -16.07 -16.18 7.91
C GLN A 80 -16.37 -15.93 9.39
N PHE A 81 -16.12 -14.73 9.88
CA PHE A 81 -16.45 -14.34 11.25
C PHE A 81 -17.92 -13.92 11.37
N ILE A 82 -18.61 -14.42 12.40
CA ILE A 82 -19.96 -14.01 12.78
C ILE A 82 -19.84 -13.01 13.93
N GLN A 83 -20.17 -11.76 13.66
CA GLN A 83 -20.09 -10.68 14.64
C GLN A 83 -21.42 -9.94 14.75
N ALA A 84 -21.70 -9.36 15.91
CA ALA A 84 -22.90 -8.55 16.15
C ALA A 84 -22.52 -7.25 16.89
N ASN A 85 -23.39 -6.23 16.83
CA ASN A 85 -23.15 -4.92 17.44
C ASN A 85 -23.16 -4.89 18.98
N TYR A 86 -23.04 -6.05 19.62
CA TYR A 86 -22.80 -6.19 21.05
C TYR A 86 -21.30 -6.39 21.28
N GLU A 87 -20.68 -5.61 22.17
CA GLU A 87 -19.22 -5.64 22.39
C GLU A 87 -18.65 -7.05 22.61
N LYS A 88 -19.39 -7.93 23.30
CA LYS A 88 -19.00 -9.33 23.56
C LYS A 88 -18.97 -10.24 22.31
N ASP A 89 -19.61 -9.81 21.23
CA ASP A 89 -19.73 -10.51 19.94
C ASP A 89 -18.86 -9.82 18.86
N ARG A 90 -17.93 -8.93 19.26
CA ARG A 90 -16.85 -8.38 18.42
C ARG A 90 -15.63 -9.29 18.56
N HIS A 91 -15.12 -9.78 17.45
CA HIS A 91 -14.10 -10.83 17.41
C HIS A 91 -12.89 -10.40 16.60
N PHE A 92 -11.74 -10.97 16.93
CA PHE A 92 -10.46 -10.60 16.33
C PHE A 92 -9.66 -11.85 15.96
N MET A 93 -8.73 -11.68 15.02
CA MET A 93 -7.70 -12.66 14.76
C MET A 93 -6.34 -12.11 15.13
N THR A 94 -5.54 -12.92 15.83
CA THR A 94 -4.19 -12.54 16.23
C THR A 94 -3.19 -13.65 15.93
N LEU A 95 -2.11 -13.31 15.25
CA LEU A 95 -0.96 -14.16 15.02
C LEU A 95 0.23 -13.61 15.81
N ASN A 96 0.81 -14.45 16.66
CA ASN A 96 1.96 -14.09 17.50
C ASN A 96 3.05 -15.14 17.42
N ASN A 97 4.28 -14.78 17.79
CA ASN A 97 5.37 -15.72 18.07
C ASN A 97 5.66 -16.69 16.92
N ASN A 98 6.26 -16.23 15.83
CA ASN A 98 6.64 -17.05 14.68
C ASN A 98 5.47 -17.87 14.11
N SER A 99 4.27 -17.27 14.09
CA SER A 99 3.08 -17.90 13.50
C SER A 99 2.99 -17.59 12.02
N LYS A 100 2.11 -18.32 11.32
CA LYS A 100 1.85 -18.09 9.89
C LYS A 100 0.36 -18.17 9.56
N LEU A 101 -0.13 -17.21 8.78
CA LEU A 101 -1.41 -17.32 8.07
C LEU A 101 -1.09 -17.61 6.60
N ILE A 102 -1.63 -18.71 6.09
CA ILE A 102 -1.53 -19.10 4.69
C ILE A 102 -2.93 -19.06 4.07
N MET A 103 -3.07 -18.36 2.96
CA MET A 103 -4.29 -18.32 2.15
C MET A 103 -3.90 -18.61 0.70
N GLU A 104 -4.33 -19.76 0.16
CA GLU A 104 -3.99 -20.16 -1.23
C GLU A 104 -5.17 -20.74 -2.01
N ASN A 105 -5.13 -20.62 -3.33
CA ASN A 105 -6.07 -21.27 -4.25
C ASN A 105 -7.54 -20.91 -3.96
N ASN A 106 -7.89 -19.65 -4.18
CA ASN A 106 -9.23 -19.10 -4.00
C ASN A 106 -9.74 -19.19 -2.55
N ALA A 107 -8.85 -19.01 -1.56
CA ALA A 107 -9.26 -18.90 -0.17
C ALA A 107 -9.85 -17.51 0.13
N MET A 108 -10.74 -17.43 1.11
CA MET A 108 -11.37 -16.17 1.54
C MET A 108 -11.34 -16.00 3.05
N LEU A 109 -10.97 -14.79 3.51
CA LEU A 109 -11.13 -14.35 4.89
C LEU A 109 -12.10 -13.17 4.92
N THR A 110 -13.18 -13.28 5.70
CA THR A 110 -14.26 -12.29 5.68
C THR A 110 -15.09 -12.28 6.97
N VAL A 111 -16.05 -11.35 7.04
CA VAL A 111 -17.11 -11.29 8.05
C VAL A 111 -18.48 -11.57 7.40
N THR A 112 -19.50 -11.86 8.21
CA THR A 112 -20.86 -12.07 7.69
C THR A 112 -21.76 -10.84 7.89
N PRO A 113 -22.43 -10.35 6.83
CA PRO A 113 -23.51 -9.36 6.96
C PRO A 113 -24.84 -9.98 7.38
N LYS A 114 -24.91 -11.31 7.48
CA LYS A 114 -26.16 -12.06 7.65
C LYS A 114 -26.49 -12.24 9.13
N GLN A 115 -26.62 -11.13 9.87
CA GLN A 115 -27.11 -11.05 11.26
C GLN A 115 -28.22 -9.98 11.39
N LEU A 116 -28.99 -10.02 12.47
CA LEU A 116 -30.06 -9.04 12.73
C LEU A 116 -29.50 -7.64 13.01
N ASP A 117 -28.29 -7.57 13.59
CA ASP A 117 -27.57 -6.35 13.93
C ASP A 117 -26.05 -6.62 13.79
N PRO A 118 -25.57 -6.73 12.53
CA PRO A 118 -24.20 -7.17 12.25
C PRO A 118 -23.18 -6.11 12.63
N TRP A 119 -22.03 -6.56 13.10
CA TRP A 119 -20.83 -5.72 13.23
C TRP A 119 -19.82 -6.15 12.17
N LEU A 120 -19.60 -5.35 11.14
CA LEU A 120 -18.76 -5.77 10.01
C LEU A 120 -17.28 -5.49 10.22
N LYS A 121 -16.93 -4.53 11.08
CA LYS A 121 -15.54 -4.16 11.34
C LYS A 121 -14.78 -5.33 11.98
N PHE A 122 -13.63 -5.70 11.43
CA PHE A 122 -12.82 -6.82 11.91
C PHE A 122 -11.34 -6.43 12.02
N GLY A 123 -10.71 -6.89 13.09
CA GLY A 123 -9.29 -6.65 13.34
C GLY A 123 -8.47 -7.93 13.15
N LEU A 124 -7.47 -7.83 12.29
CA LEU A 124 -6.41 -8.82 12.12
C LEU A 124 -5.09 -8.22 12.59
N THR A 125 -4.46 -8.84 13.58
CA THR A 125 -3.14 -8.43 14.08
C THR A 125 -2.12 -9.53 13.85
N ILE A 126 -1.00 -9.19 13.24
CA ILE A 126 0.11 -10.11 12.96
C ILE A 126 1.38 -9.51 13.56
N ASN A 127 1.96 -10.19 14.55
CA ASN A 127 3.14 -9.73 15.26
C ASN A 127 4.21 -10.82 15.27
N ASN A 128 5.43 -10.46 14.86
CA ASN A 128 6.58 -11.37 14.80
C ASN A 128 6.22 -12.68 14.08
N SER A 129 5.56 -12.60 12.93
CA SER A 129 4.90 -13.70 12.25
C SER A 129 4.94 -13.52 10.72
N GLU A 130 4.28 -14.40 9.96
CA GLU A 130 4.24 -14.35 8.49
C GLU A 130 2.80 -14.34 7.97
N LEU A 131 2.53 -13.47 6.99
CA LEU A 131 1.31 -13.46 6.19
C LEU A 131 1.64 -13.87 4.75
N TYR A 132 1.05 -14.96 4.28
CA TYR A 132 1.20 -15.42 2.90
C TYR A 132 -0.17 -15.60 2.25
N ILE A 133 -0.45 -14.81 1.22
CA ILE A 133 -1.71 -14.81 0.48
C ILE A 133 -1.38 -14.98 -1.00
N LYS A 134 -2.00 -15.96 -1.64
CA LYS A 134 -1.85 -16.20 -3.07
C LYS A 134 -3.16 -16.63 -3.72
N ASP A 135 -3.49 -16.04 -4.87
CA ASP A 135 -4.71 -16.35 -5.62
C ASP A 135 -5.96 -16.34 -4.72
N SER A 136 -6.07 -15.39 -3.79
CA SER A 136 -7.06 -15.41 -2.68
C SER A 136 -7.63 -14.02 -2.36
N LYS A 137 -8.63 -13.95 -1.47
CA LYS A 137 -9.35 -12.71 -1.14
C LYS A 137 -9.43 -12.44 0.37
N ILE A 138 -9.16 -11.20 0.78
CA ILE A 138 -9.54 -10.66 2.10
C ILE A 138 -10.66 -9.65 1.91
N ALA A 139 -11.74 -9.76 2.67
CA ALA A 139 -12.94 -8.96 2.49
C ALA A 139 -13.62 -8.58 3.83
N PHE A 140 -13.27 -7.44 4.41
CA PHE A 140 -13.91 -6.87 5.61
C PHE A 140 -13.51 -5.39 5.81
N PRO A 141 -14.39 -4.52 6.33
CA PRO A 141 -13.97 -3.24 6.88
C PRO A 141 -13.24 -3.48 8.21
N GLY A 142 -12.45 -2.52 8.68
CA GLY A 142 -11.67 -2.63 9.93
C GLY A 142 -10.19 -2.45 9.67
N TRP A 143 -9.35 -3.33 10.21
CA TRP A 143 -7.89 -3.13 10.16
C TRP A 143 -7.09 -4.42 10.05
N ILE A 144 -5.96 -4.32 9.37
CA ILE A 144 -4.85 -5.28 9.37
C ILE A 144 -3.61 -4.56 9.90
N THR A 145 -3.17 -4.96 11.09
CA THR A 145 -1.99 -4.41 11.75
C THR A 145 -0.88 -5.45 11.72
N ILE A 146 0.23 -5.12 11.06
CA ILE A 146 1.37 -6.04 10.87
C ILE A 146 2.62 -5.42 11.46
N THR A 147 3.22 -6.09 12.43
CA THR A 147 4.42 -5.61 13.13
C THR A 147 5.50 -6.67 13.16
N ASN A 148 6.75 -6.29 12.92
CA ASN A 148 7.92 -7.18 12.96
C ASN A 148 7.76 -8.46 12.10
N SER A 149 7.09 -8.36 10.95
CA SER A 149 6.59 -9.53 10.22
C SER A 149 6.93 -9.48 8.74
N ASN A 150 6.83 -10.63 8.07
CA ASN A 150 6.98 -10.72 6.62
C ASN A 150 5.62 -10.93 5.96
N VAL A 151 5.35 -10.20 4.88
CA VAL A 151 4.08 -10.21 4.16
C VAL A 151 4.33 -10.48 2.69
N THR A 152 3.59 -11.43 2.13
CA THR A 152 3.60 -11.74 0.70
C THR A 152 2.16 -11.90 0.22
N ILE A 153 1.77 -11.08 -0.75
CA ILE A 153 0.44 -11.08 -1.37
C ILE A 153 0.63 -11.17 -2.89
N ILE A 154 0.11 -12.23 -3.51
CA ILE A 154 0.32 -12.52 -4.93
C ILE A 154 -1.02 -12.82 -5.60
N ASN A 155 -1.32 -12.19 -6.74
CA ASN A 155 -2.56 -12.44 -7.50
C ASN A 155 -3.83 -12.39 -6.63
N SER A 156 -3.88 -11.49 -5.65
CA SER A 156 -4.91 -11.50 -4.61
C SER A 156 -5.59 -10.15 -4.47
N THR A 157 -6.75 -10.14 -3.82
CA THR A 157 -7.54 -8.92 -3.62
C THR A 157 -7.80 -8.67 -2.14
N ILE A 158 -7.49 -7.47 -1.67
CA ILE A 158 -7.98 -6.92 -0.40
C ILE A 158 -9.12 -5.95 -0.75
N THR A 159 -10.31 -6.19 -0.23
CA THR A 159 -11.47 -5.38 -0.58
C THR A 159 -12.57 -5.36 0.49
N LYS A 160 -13.70 -4.73 0.19
CA LYS A 160 -14.88 -4.65 1.04
C LYS A 160 -15.68 -5.96 1.08
N VAL A 161 -16.65 -6.01 1.99
CA VAL A 161 -17.68 -7.04 1.98
C VAL A 161 -18.67 -6.80 0.83
N GLU A 162 -19.16 -7.87 0.20
CA GLU A 162 -19.98 -7.76 -1.01
C GLU A 162 -21.42 -7.26 -0.76
N GLU A 163 -21.97 -7.51 0.42
CA GLU A 163 -23.34 -7.14 0.76
C GLU A 163 -23.37 -6.40 2.11
N ILE A 164 -23.84 -5.16 2.11
CA ILE A 164 -23.99 -4.37 3.34
C ILE A 164 -25.48 -4.20 3.63
N PRO A 165 -25.94 -4.66 4.81
CA PRO A 165 -27.33 -4.50 5.21
C PRO A 165 -27.72 -3.03 5.29
N THR A 166 -28.91 -2.67 4.82
CA THR A 166 -29.42 -1.29 4.81
C THR A 166 -29.61 -0.68 6.20
N VAL A 167 -29.45 -1.48 7.27
CA VAL A 167 -29.52 -1.02 8.66
C VAL A 167 -28.20 -0.42 9.14
N LEU A 168 -27.10 -0.66 8.42
CA LEU A 168 -25.80 -0.08 8.70
C LEU A 168 -25.60 1.17 7.85
N GLU A 169 -24.86 2.13 8.40
CA GLU A 169 -24.30 3.25 7.65
C GLU A 169 -23.33 2.65 6.60
N ARG A 170 -23.45 3.09 5.34
CA ARG A 170 -22.78 2.41 4.23
C ARG A 170 -21.30 2.75 4.22
N ASP A 171 -20.97 4.03 4.30
CA ASP A 171 -19.61 4.59 4.25
C ASP A 171 -18.71 3.87 5.27
N ASP A 172 -19.19 3.73 6.51
CA ASP A 172 -18.50 3.09 7.63
C ASP A 172 -18.21 1.58 7.46
N ASN A 173 -18.84 0.94 6.48
CA ASN A 173 -18.88 -0.51 6.34
C ASN A 173 -18.58 -1.01 4.92
N ASP A 174 -18.44 -0.11 3.95
CA ASP A 174 -18.16 -0.43 2.57
C ASP A 174 -16.72 -0.20 2.14
N ASP A 175 -15.85 -0.09 3.13
CA ASP A 175 -14.41 -0.11 2.95
C ASP A 175 -13.81 -1.50 3.09
N CYS A 176 -12.62 -1.67 2.50
CA CYS A 176 -11.68 -2.71 2.85
C CYS A 176 -10.92 -2.35 4.15
N PRO A 177 -10.08 -3.25 4.69
CA PRO A 177 -9.44 -2.98 5.96
C PRO A 177 -8.25 -2.04 5.80
N LEU A 178 -8.12 -1.11 6.75
CA LEU A 178 -6.95 -0.23 6.87
C LEU A 178 -5.68 -1.05 7.07
N LEU A 179 -4.63 -0.74 6.33
CA LEU A 179 -3.38 -1.48 6.29
C LEU A 179 -2.27 -0.71 7.00
N TYR A 180 -1.70 -1.33 8.03
CA TYR A 180 -0.58 -0.78 8.79
C TYR A 180 0.57 -1.78 8.88
N PHE A 181 1.77 -1.32 8.54
CA PHE A 181 3.00 -2.09 8.57
C PHE A 181 4.07 -1.38 9.40
N GLU A 182 4.56 -2.04 10.44
CA GLU A 182 5.65 -1.55 11.28
C GLU A 182 6.80 -2.55 11.30
N ASN A 183 8.05 -2.11 11.16
CA ASN A 183 9.23 -2.98 11.24
C ASN A 183 9.12 -4.24 10.34
N SER A 184 8.50 -4.14 9.17
CA SER A 184 8.04 -5.28 8.37
C SER A 184 8.56 -5.24 6.92
N ASN A 185 8.67 -6.41 6.30
CA ASN A 185 8.95 -6.53 4.86
C ASN A 185 7.68 -6.98 4.14
N VAL A 186 7.25 -6.19 3.17
CA VAL A 186 5.98 -6.35 2.47
C VAL A 186 6.25 -6.51 0.98
N THR A 187 5.67 -7.55 0.38
CA THR A 187 5.72 -7.80 -1.07
C THR A 187 4.30 -8.04 -1.58
N ILE A 188 3.86 -7.22 -2.54
CA ILE A 188 2.55 -7.28 -3.17
C ILE A 188 2.76 -7.37 -4.68
N ILE A 189 2.26 -8.42 -5.32
CA ILE A 189 2.51 -8.72 -6.74
C ILE A 189 1.19 -9.03 -7.43
N ASN A 190 0.93 -8.42 -8.59
CA ASN A 190 -0.27 -8.70 -9.41
C ASN A 190 -1.58 -8.65 -8.62
N SER A 191 -1.64 -7.78 -7.62
CA SER A 191 -2.72 -7.79 -6.62
C SER A 191 -3.47 -6.48 -6.65
N ARG A 192 -4.63 -6.45 -5.99
CA ARG A 192 -5.48 -5.26 -5.92
C ARG A 192 -5.85 -4.98 -4.47
N ILE A 193 -5.68 -3.73 -4.06
CA ILE A 193 -6.31 -3.17 -2.87
C ILE A 193 -7.42 -2.28 -3.43
N GLU A 194 -8.68 -2.61 -3.14
CA GLU A 194 -9.87 -1.99 -3.75
C GLU A 194 -10.87 -1.55 -2.67
N HIS A 195 -11.57 -0.46 -2.90
CA HIS A 195 -12.47 0.19 -1.96
C HIS A 195 -11.73 0.57 -0.67
N TYR A 196 -10.60 1.27 -0.81
CA TYR A 196 -9.75 1.62 0.33
C TYR A 196 -10.18 2.96 0.91
N TYR A 197 -11.08 2.93 1.90
CA TYR A 197 -11.47 4.07 2.72
C TYR A 197 -11.79 5.37 1.96
N GLU A 198 -13.07 5.58 1.70
CA GLU A 198 -13.61 6.79 1.06
C GLU A 198 -14.53 7.50 2.06
N CYS A 199 -14.01 8.16 3.09
CA CYS A 199 -14.92 8.80 4.05
C CYS A 199 -15.61 10.01 3.43
N THR A 200 -16.87 9.86 3.04
CA THR A 200 -17.64 10.91 2.36
C THR A 200 -18.14 12.01 3.30
N LEU A 201 -18.05 11.79 4.61
CA LEU A 201 -18.33 12.78 5.63
C LEU A 201 -17.08 13.01 6.47
N PRO A 202 -16.62 14.25 6.68
CA PRO A 202 -15.60 14.48 7.68
C PRO A 202 -16.16 14.05 9.03
N GLU A 203 -15.82 12.85 9.51
CA GLU A 203 -16.02 12.50 10.91
C GLU A 203 -14.94 13.26 11.69
N GLN A 204 -15.00 14.58 11.60
CA GLN A 204 -14.39 15.51 12.52
C GLN A 204 -15.06 15.21 13.84
N VAL A 205 -14.44 14.32 14.59
CA VAL A 205 -14.91 14.07 15.93
C VAL A 205 -14.47 15.25 16.77
N PHE A 206 -15.36 16.22 16.86
CA PHE A 206 -15.19 17.41 17.66
C PHE A 206 -15.37 17.07 19.14
N VAL A 207 -14.30 17.12 19.91
CA VAL A 207 -14.43 17.26 21.35
C VAL A 207 -14.46 18.75 21.67
N SER A 208 -15.66 19.32 21.75
CA SER A 208 -15.84 20.69 22.24
C SER A 208 -16.04 20.68 23.75
N SER A 209 -15.37 21.59 24.46
CA SER A 209 -15.78 21.88 25.84
C SER A 209 -17.10 22.68 25.83
N PRO A 210 -18.14 22.30 26.60
CA PRO A 210 -19.52 22.77 26.39
C PRO A 210 -19.85 24.19 26.89
N SER A 211 -18.88 25.09 27.11
CA SER A 211 -19.18 26.44 27.61
C SER A 211 -18.06 27.46 27.40
N ASN A 212 -18.40 28.74 27.26
CA ASN A 212 -17.41 29.83 27.25
C ASN A 212 -16.69 29.90 28.62
N PHE A 213 -15.37 29.99 28.60
CA PHE A 213 -14.56 30.08 29.83
C PHE A 213 -13.86 31.42 29.95
N THR A 214 -14.21 32.17 30.99
CA THR A 214 -13.46 33.39 31.34
C THR A 214 -12.30 33.07 32.28
N PHE A 215 -11.12 33.57 31.94
CA PHE A 215 -9.88 33.52 32.70
C PHE A 215 -9.65 34.90 33.31
N LEU A 216 -9.71 34.98 34.64
CA LEU A 216 -9.35 36.20 35.37
C LEU A 216 -7.82 36.35 35.41
N PRO A 217 -7.30 37.59 35.55
CA PRO A 217 -5.87 37.82 35.77
C PRO A 217 -5.30 36.96 36.90
N GLY A 218 -4.16 36.30 36.62
CA GLY A 218 -3.46 35.40 37.54
C GLY A 218 -4.12 34.04 37.77
N VAL A 219 -5.19 33.71 37.04
CA VAL A 219 -5.88 32.42 37.17
C VAL A 219 -5.48 31.47 36.04
N ASN A 220 -5.09 30.26 36.43
CA ASN A 220 -4.84 29.14 35.53
C ASN A 220 -6.07 28.21 35.50
N LYS A 221 -6.49 27.79 34.31
CA LYS A 221 -7.49 26.74 34.14
C LYS A 221 -6.98 25.68 33.16
N THR A 222 -7.31 24.43 33.47
CA THR A 222 -7.00 23.26 32.66
C THR A 222 -8.29 22.62 32.16
N PHE A 223 -8.26 22.18 30.91
CA PHE A 223 -9.28 21.44 30.20
C PHE A 223 -8.72 20.05 29.91
N GLN A 224 -9.33 19.02 30.49
CA GLN A 224 -9.01 17.65 30.12
C GLN A 224 -9.98 17.22 29.02
N PHE A 225 -9.44 16.71 27.92
CA PHE A 225 -10.24 16.09 26.87
C PHE A 225 -10.51 14.65 27.27
N ILE A 226 -11.79 14.27 27.29
CA ILE A 226 -12.20 12.90 27.58
C ILE A 226 -12.96 12.42 26.33
N PRO A 227 -12.37 11.54 25.50
CA PRO A 227 -13.00 11.03 24.30
C PRO A 227 -14.19 10.08 24.54
N SER A 228 -14.74 10.02 25.76
CA SER A 228 -15.63 8.92 26.22
C SER A 228 -16.94 8.78 25.45
N ASP A 229 -17.31 9.77 24.64
CA ASP A 229 -18.53 9.77 23.83
C ASP A 229 -18.25 9.45 22.34
N ILE A 230 -17.04 9.01 22.02
CA ILE A 230 -16.55 8.81 20.65
C ILE A 230 -16.37 7.32 20.39
N GLU A 231 -16.93 6.84 19.28
CA GLU A 231 -16.62 5.51 18.75
C GLU A 231 -15.17 5.51 18.23
N ILE A 232 -14.27 4.90 19.00
CA ILE A 232 -12.87 4.76 18.58
C ILE A 232 -12.79 3.75 17.43
N LYS A 233 -12.58 4.27 16.21
CA LYS A 233 -12.49 3.44 14.99
C LYS A 233 -11.11 2.79 14.81
N THR A 234 -10.03 3.45 15.23
CA THR A 234 -8.65 2.94 15.23
C THR A 234 -7.81 3.62 16.31
N ASP A 235 -6.71 2.99 16.74
CA ASP A 235 -5.78 3.54 17.72
C ASP A 235 -4.94 4.70 17.14
N ARG A 236 -4.79 4.84 15.81
CA ARG A 236 -3.91 5.84 15.16
C ARG A 236 -4.69 6.99 14.51
N LEU A 237 -4.08 8.17 14.51
CA LEU A 237 -4.65 9.40 13.98
C LEU A 237 -3.84 9.84 12.75
N SER A 238 -4.47 10.49 11.78
CA SER A 238 -3.82 11.16 10.64
C SER A 238 -3.62 12.66 10.88
N ALA A 239 -4.45 13.24 11.74
CA ALA A 239 -4.36 14.64 12.14
C ALA A 239 -4.96 14.83 13.53
N VAL A 240 -4.38 15.79 14.28
CA VAL A 240 -4.90 16.30 15.55
C VAL A 240 -4.60 17.78 15.62
N ILE A 241 -5.66 18.60 15.68
CA ILE A 241 -5.59 20.04 15.68
C ILE A 241 -6.32 20.56 16.91
N LEU A 242 -5.65 21.42 17.67
CA LEU A 242 -6.27 22.24 18.70
C LEU A 242 -6.78 23.53 18.06
N GLU A 243 -8.08 23.79 18.14
CA GLU A 243 -8.71 25.05 17.74
C GLU A 243 -9.22 25.79 18.99
N ILE A 244 -8.85 27.07 19.11
CA ILE A 244 -9.32 27.95 20.19
C ILE A 244 -9.84 29.25 19.59
N THR A 245 -11.10 29.55 19.87
CA THR A 245 -11.67 30.89 19.69
C THR A 245 -11.60 31.62 21.02
N TYR A 246 -10.95 32.78 21.04
CA TYR A 246 -10.85 33.61 22.23
C TYR A 246 -11.27 35.06 21.94
N GLU A 247 -11.68 35.75 23.00
CA GLU A 247 -11.90 37.18 23.06
C GLU A 247 -11.08 37.76 24.22
N ALA A 248 -10.24 38.75 23.93
CA ALA A 248 -9.62 39.59 24.94
C ALA A 248 -9.82 41.08 24.60
N ASN A 249 -10.00 41.89 25.63
CA ASN A 249 -10.23 43.34 25.48
C ASN A 249 -8.99 44.03 24.87
N GLU A 250 -9.18 45.17 24.19
CA GLU A 250 -8.12 46.00 23.60
C GLU A 250 -6.96 46.34 24.56
N SER A 251 -7.21 46.35 25.88
CA SER A 251 -6.21 46.64 26.92
C SER A 251 -5.38 45.44 27.36
N TYR A 252 -5.66 44.24 26.84
CA TYR A 252 -4.95 43.00 27.20
C TYR A 252 -3.47 43.06 26.80
N ASP A 253 -2.60 42.81 27.77
CA ASP A 253 -1.13 42.90 27.67
C ASP A 253 -0.41 41.59 28.03
N GLY A 254 -1.16 40.50 28.24
CA GLY A 254 -0.62 39.21 28.62
C GLY A 254 0.25 38.58 27.52
N LYS A 255 1.20 37.76 27.94
CA LYS A 255 2.21 37.13 27.07
C LYS A 255 2.21 35.61 27.15
N ASN A 256 1.38 35.02 28.01
CA ASN A 256 1.30 33.58 28.11
C ASN A 256 0.71 32.95 26.84
N PHE A 257 1.22 31.77 26.52
CA PHE A 257 0.71 30.93 25.46
C PHE A 257 -0.32 29.96 26.06
N VAL A 258 -1.26 29.53 25.23
CA VAL A 258 -2.00 28.29 25.50
C VAL A 258 -0.98 27.15 25.52
N GLN A 259 -1.17 26.22 26.45
CA GLN A 259 -0.30 25.08 26.65
C GLN A 259 -1.07 23.77 26.48
N TYR A 260 -0.38 22.73 26.01
CA TYR A 260 -0.92 21.37 25.95
C TYR A 260 -0.04 20.41 26.77
N LEU A 261 -0.65 19.37 27.33
CA LEU A 261 0.03 18.28 28.03
C LEU A 261 0.49 17.24 27.00
N SER A 262 1.79 17.00 26.91
CA SER A 262 2.36 15.98 26.04
C SER A 262 2.40 14.60 26.71
N LYS A 263 2.79 13.59 25.94
CA LYS A 263 2.87 12.18 26.35
C LYS A 263 3.85 11.92 27.51
N ASP A 264 4.79 12.82 27.74
CA ASP A 264 5.75 12.76 28.85
C ASP A 264 5.21 13.33 30.17
N GLY A 265 3.98 13.85 30.16
CA GLY A 265 3.32 14.46 31.32
C GLY A 265 3.76 15.90 31.61
N LEU A 266 4.45 16.56 30.68
CA LEU A 266 4.83 17.97 30.78
C LEU A 266 3.96 18.87 29.88
N TYR A 267 3.83 20.13 30.28
CA TYR A 267 3.10 21.13 29.50
C TYR A 267 4.04 21.90 28.57
N TYR A 268 3.66 21.99 27.30
CA TYR A 268 4.38 22.70 26.25
C TYR A 268 3.55 23.87 25.73
N ASN A 269 4.23 24.96 25.35
CA ASN A 269 3.56 26.11 24.74
C ASN A 269 3.15 25.77 23.31
N THR A 270 1.92 26.10 22.96
CA THR A 270 1.48 26.20 21.57
C THR A 270 1.97 27.52 20.96
N SER A 271 1.75 27.72 19.66
CA SER A 271 1.90 29.04 19.03
C SER A 271 0.71 29.99 19.32
N ILE A 272 -0.33 29.51 20.00
CA ILE A 272 -1.53 30.29 20.31
C ILE A 272 -1.27 31.18 21.51
N GLN A 273 -1.13 32.47 21.26
CA GLN A 273 -1.04 33.51 22.29
C GLN A 273 -2.24 34.44 22.14
N PRO A 274 -3.18 34.48 23.11
CA PRO A 274 -4.28 35.42 23.07
C PRO A 274 -3.79 36.85 22.87
N GLN A 275 -4.42 37.59 21.97
CA GLN A 275 -4.14 38.99 21.69
C GLN A 275 -5.37 39.84 22.01
N ASN A 276 -5.21 41.16 22.04
CA ASN A 276 -6.23 42.14 22.38
C ASN A 276 -7.34 42.32 21.31
N LYS A 277 -7.91 41.21 20.86
CA LYS A 277 -8.97 41.09 19.86
C LYS A 277 -9.71 39.75 20.03
N THR A 278 -10.82 39.60 19.32
CA THR A 278 -11.40 38.28 19.07
C THR A 278 -10.64 37.62 17.93
N ASP A 279 -10.23 36.36 18.12
CA ASP A 279 -9.53 35.60 17.09
C ASP A 279 -9.79 34.09 17.28
N THR A 280 -9.68 33.35 16.18
CA THR A 280 -9.60 31.88 16.20
C THR A 280 -8.19 31.50 15.79
N LYS A 281 -7.58 30.63 16.59
CA LYS A 281 -6.24 30.12 16.34
C LYS A 281 -6.25 28.61 16.41
N ILE A 282 -5.44 28.02 15.54
CA ILE A 282 -5.23 26.59 15.50
C ILE A 282 -3.78 26.25 15.84
N PHE A 283 -3.57 25.05 16.33
CA PHE A 283 -2.26 24.49 16.60
C PHE A 283 -2.25 23.01 16.26
N ASP A 284 -1.24 22.59 15.49
CA ASP A 284 -1.05 21.21 15.10
C ASP A 284 -0.46 20.41 16.26
N LEU A 285 -1.30 19.61 16.91
CA LEU A 285 -0.90 18.72 18.00
C LEU A 285 -0.30 17.41 17.46
N PHE A 286 -0.57 17.05 16.21
CA PHE A 286 -0.10 15.82 15.60
C PHE A 286 1.41 15.87 15.39
N SER A 287 1.91 16.96 14.81
CA SER A 287 3.37 17.21 14.64
C SER A 287 4.12 17.27 15.98
N GLU A 288 3.41 17.54 17.06
CA GLU A 288 3.94 17.58 18.43
C GLU A 288 3.91 16.21 19.14
N GLY A 289 3.47 15.17 18.43
CA GLY A 289 3.53 13.78 18.87
C GLY A 289 2.24 13.24 19.50
N ILE A 290 1.12 13.97 19.41
CA ILE A 290 -0.22 13.44 19.74
C ILE A 290 -0.76 12.74 18.49
N ASN A 291 -0.37 11.48 18.29
CA ASN A 291 -0.60 10.76 17.03
C ASN A 291 -1.44 9.48 17.16
N ASN A 292 -1.95 9.21 18.36
CA ASN A 292 -2.77 8.05 18.64
C ASN A 292 -3.83 8.38 19.71
N ILE A 293 -4.82 7.53 19.84
CA ILE A 293 -5.94 7.73 20.76
C ILE A 293 -5.49 7.76 22.22
N LYS A 294 -4.49 6.97 22.61
CA LYS A 294 -3.97 6.97 23.99
C LYS A 294 -3.29 8.26 24.38
N ASP A 295 -2.68 8.94 23.41
CA ASP A 295 -2.11 10.28 23.61
C ASP A 295 -3.22 11.34 23.64
N LEU A 296 -4.23 11.21 22.78
CA LEU A 296 -5.40 12.08 22.78
C LEU A 296 -6.21 11.98 24.08
N GLU A 297 -6.40 10.78 24.64
CA GLU A 297 -7.06 10.54 25.95
C GLU A 297 -6.35 11.22 27.12
N LYS A 298 -5.05 11.47 26.98
CA LYS A 298 -4.23 12.17 27.98
C LYS A 298 -4.14 13.67 27.72
N LEU A 299 -4.62 14.15 26.57
CA LEU A 299 -4.51 15.54 26.17
C LEU A 299 -5.21 16.44 27.19
N CYS A 300 -4.45 17.37 27.74
CA CYS A 300 -4.97 18.46 28.54
C CYS A 300 -4.52 19.78 27.93
N VAL A 301 -5.42 20.73 27.76
CA VAL A 301 -5.08 22.09 27.35
C VAL A 301 -5.19 22.99 28.57
N ARG A 302 -4.26 23.93 28.75
CA ARG A 302 -4.35 24.91 29.83
C ARG A 302 -3.99 26.30 29.34
N PHE A 303 -4.49 27.29 30.03
CA PHE A 303 -4.10 28.67 29.84
C PHE A 303 -4.09 29.40 31.19
N GLU A 304 -3.03 30.18 31.39
CA GLU A 304 -2.87 31.07 32.54
C GLU A 304 -2.88 32.51 32.05
N ASN A 305 -3.89 33.27 32.46
CA ASN A 305 -3.99 34.66 32.07
C ASN A 305 -3.01 35.51 32.91
N ASP A 306 -1.90 35.94 32.32
CA ASP A 306 -0.92 36.86 32.91
C ASP A 306 -1.20 38.33 32.59
N GLY A 307 -2.24 38.62 31.82
CA GLY A 307 -2.63 39.97 31.47
C GLY A 307 -3.40 40.70 32.57
N ASN A 308 -3.62 41.99 32.33
CA ASN A 308 -4.32 42.90 33.25
C ASN A 308 -5.86 42.83 33.18
N VAL A 309 -6.43 42.13 32.20
CA VAL A 309 -7.88 42.01 31.95
C VAL A 309 -8.26 40.56 31.65
N ASN A 310 -9.56 40.28 31.70
CA ASN A 310 -10.08 38.95 31.43
C ASN A 310 -9.84 38.53 29.96
N VAL A 311 -9.58 37.25 29.78
CA VAL A 311 -9.64 36.57 28.47
C VAL A 311 -10.79 35.58 28.52
N THR A 312 -11.60 35.50 27.49
CA THR A 312 -12.64 34.47 27.38
C THR A 312 -12.29 33.53 26.24
N PHE A 313 -12.34 32.23 26.46
CA PHE A 313 -12.34 31.24 25.38
C PHE A 313 -13.78 30.91 25.07
N ASP A 314 -14.25 31.34 23.91
CA ASP A 314 -15.59 31.04 23.41
C ASP A 314 -15.69 29.61 22.89
N SER A 315 -14.57 29.06 22.40
CA SER A 315 -14.47 27.66 22.02
C SER A 315 -13.07 27.12 22.32
N VAL A 316 -13.03 25.87 22.79
CA VAL A 316 -11.82 25.05 22.82
C VAL A 316 -12.22 23.70 22.22
N ARG A 317 -11.65 23.37 21.07
CA ARG A 317 -11.98 22.18 20.29
C ARG A 317 -10.72 21.42 19.95
N VAL A 318 -10.80 20.11 20.02
CA VAL A 318 -9.81 19.24 19.40
C VAL A 318 -10.50 18.56 18.23
N VAL A 319 -9.94 18.77 17.05
CA VAL A 319 -10.36 18.17 15.79
C VAL A 319 -9.33 17.11 15.45
N PHE A 320 -9.77 15.89 15.21
CA PHE A 320 -8.87 14.83 14.80
C PHE A 320 -9.49 13.99 13.70
N SER A 321 -8.65 13.19 13.06
CA SER A 321 -9.03 12.28 11.99
C SER A 321 -8.29 10.98 12.17
N TYR A 322 -8.95 9.88 11.84
CA TYR A 322 -8.34 8.55 11.88
C TYR A 322 -7.37 8.39 10.71
N GLU A 323 -6.37 7.52 10.89
CA GLU A 323 -5.46 7.18 9.80
C GLU A 323 -6.20 6.38 8.73
N ASN A 324 -6.32 6.99 7.55
CA ASN A 324 -7.05 6.47 6.39
C ASN A 324 -6.10 6.01 5.28
N ASP A 325 -4.81 5.95 5.61
CA ASP A 325 -3.72 5.69 4.70
C ASP A 325 -3.31 4.21 4.76
N ILE A 326 -2.68 3.73 3.70
CA ILE A 326 -1.82 2.56 3.78
C ILE A 326 -0.50 3.04 4.39
N THR A 327 -0.16 2.58 5.60
CA THR A 327 0.98 3.15 6.31
C THR A 327 2.12 2.17 6.52
N LEU A 328 3.33 2.65 6.25
CA LEU A 328 4.61 2.00 6.49
C LEU A 328 5.43 2.80 7.51
N VAL A 329 5.88 2.14 8.57
CA VAL A 329 6.78 2.69 9.59
C VAL A 329 7.98 1.76 9.74
N ASN A 330 9.20 2.27 9.55
CA ASN A 330 10.44 1.48 9.54
C ASN A 330 10.33 0.15 8.77
N SER A 331 9.68 0.21 7.60
CA SER A 331 9.26 -0.97 6.82
C SER A 331 9.68 -0.84 5.37
N LYS A 332 9.70 -1.97 4.67
CA LYS A 332 10.03 -2.02 3.25
C LYS A 332 8.87 -2.61 2.45
N LEU A 333 8.45 -1.92 1.40
CA LEU A 333 7.41 -2.36 0.46
C LEU A 333 7.99 -2.57 -0.94
N TYR A 334 7.69 -3.72 -1.53
CA TYR A 334 7.77 -3.97 -2.97
C TYR A 334 6.37 -4.22 -3.51
N ALA A 335 5.86 -3.29 -4.31
CA ALA A 335 4.59 -3.46 -5.02
C ALA A 335 4.87 -3.59 -6.52
N ILE A 336 4.38 -4.65 -7.15
CA ILE A 336 4.65 -4.96 -8.56
C ILE A 336 3.32 -5.23 -9.26
N ASP A 337 3.03 -4.52 -10.34
CA ASP A 337 1.79 -4.68 -11.13
C ASP A 337 0.55 -4.68 -10.22
N THR A 338 0.53 -3.76 -9.26
CA THR A 338 -0.46 -3.70 -8.19
C THR A 338 -1.34 -2.48 -8.39
N TYR A 339 -2.65 -2.67 -8.25
CA TYR A 339 -3.60 -1.57 -8.12
C TYR A 339 -3.78 -1.24 -6.64
N MET A 340 -3.65 0.03 -6.27
CA MET A 340 -3.96 0.52 -4.94
C MET A 340 -5.04 1.57 -5.07
N ASP A 341 -6.16 1.38 -4.39
CA ASP A 341 -7.26 2.34 -4.36
C ASP A 341 -6.95 3.53 -3.44
N ILE A 342 -5.78 4.14 -3.64
CA ILE A 342 -5.36 5.41 -3.06
C ILE A 342 -5.56 6.46 -4.14
N ASP A 343 -5.89 7.69 -3.79
CA ASP A 343 -6.28 8.69 -4.78
C ASP A 343 -5.28 9.85 -4.88
N PHE A 344 -5.34 10.54 -6.01
CA PHE A 344 -5.04 11.96 -5.95
C PHE A 344 -6.25 12.61 -5.30
N ARG A 345 -6.03 13.69 -4.57
CA ARG A 345 -7.12 14.57 -4.19
C ARG A 345 -6.85 15.99 -4.63
N ARG A 346 -7.84 16.62 -5.28
CA ARG A 346 -7.80 18.07 -5.51
C ARG A 346 -7.54 18.68 -4.14
N GLY A 347 -6.56 19.57 -4.04
CA GLY A 347 -6.24 20.19 -2.77
C GLY A 347 -7.49 20.95 -2.36
N ASP A 348 -8.35 20.31 -1.57
CA ASP A 348 -9.54 20.95 -1.09
C ASP A 348 -9.02 22.13 -0.31
N VAL A 349 -9.72 23.24 -0.52
CA VAL A 349 -9.48 24.46 0.21
C VAL A 349 -9.33 24.02 1.64
N ASP A 350 -8.11 24.13 2.13
CA ASP A 350 -7.75 23.99 3.52
C ASP A 350 -8.97 24.41 4.36
N PRO A 351 -9.46 23.63 5.32
CA PRO A 351 -10.59 24.06 6.15
C PRO A 351 -10.34 25.46 6.77
N ARG A 352 -9.09 25.95 6.75
CA ARG A 352 -8.65 27.33 7.07
C ARG A 352 -9.05 28.43 6.08
N GLY A 353 -9.60 28.15 4.89
CA GLY A 353 -10.04 29.18 3.91
C GLY A 353 -8.95 30.10 3.35
N ASP A 354 -7.70 29.96 3.79
CA ASP A 354 -6.56 30.77 3.38
C ASP A 354 -5.62 29.93 2.52
N VAL A 355 -5.51 30.34 1.25
CA VAL A 355 -4.62 29.79 0.24
C VAL A 355 -3.17 30.03 0.67
N THR A 356 -2.63 29.17 1.52
CA THR A 356 -1.18 29.09 1.71
C THR A 356 -0.75 27.65 1.67
N VAL A 357 -0.26 27.27 0.47
CA VAL A 357 0.67 26.17 0.24
C VAL A 357 1.63 26.09 1.44
N PRO A 358 1.84 24.92 2.07
CA PRO A 358 2.77 24.81 3.18
C PRO A 358 4.14 25.34 2.72
N THR A 359 4.64 26.39 3.36
CA THR A 359 5.89 27.07 2.95
C THR A 359 7.15 26.45 3.58
N SER A 360 6.99 25.33 4.31
CA SER A 360 8.07 24.66 5.04
C SER A 360 8.09 23.13 4.78
N PRO A 361 9.27 22.52 4.56
CA PRO A 361 9.50 21.07 4.49
C PRO A 361 8.81 20.23 5.57
N SER A 362 8.73 20.75 6.79
CA SER A 362 8.18 20.05 7.95
C SER A 362 6.65 19.92 7.98
N THR A 363 5.94 20.63 7.10
CA THR A 363 4.45 20.63 7.05
C THR A 363 3.86 19.76 5.94
N TYR A 364 4.70 19.12 5.11
CA TYR A 364 4.26 18.29 3.96
C TYR A 364 3.78 16.89 4.32
N PHE A 365 3.82 16.54 5.60
CA PHE A 365 3.25 15.31 6.13
C PHE A 365 1.80 15.42 6.52
N ILE A 366 1.28 16.64 6.62
CA ILE A 366 -0.09 16.84 7.04
C ILE A 366 -0.92 16.68 5.79
N ASP A 367 -1.46 15.48 5.64
CA ASP A 367 -2.65 15.35 4.84
C ASP A 367 -3.76 16.07 5.60
N ALA A 368 -4.02 17.32 5.20
CA ALA A 368 -5.04 18.13 5.83
C ALA A 368 -6.45 17.67 5.41
N ASP A 369 -6.54 16.76 4.43
CA ASP A 369 -7.78 16.25 3.90
C ASP A 369 -8.05 14.84 4.44
N MET A 370 -8.96 14.76 5.40
CA MET A 370 -9.37 13.49 6.02
C MET A 370 -10.11 12.53 5.08
N GLN A 371 -10.44 12.99 3.88
CA GLN A 371 -11.11 12.20 2.87
C GLN A 371 -10.12 11.74 1.77
N HIS A 372 -8.83 12.11 1.87
CA HIS A 372 -7.76 11.57 1.02
C HIS A 372 -7.21 10.29 1.63
N ASN A 373 -6.91 9.32 0.78
CA ASN A 373 -6.32 8.04 1.13
C ASN A 373 -4.98 7.92 0.40
N ALA A 374 -3.88 7.85 1.14
CA ALA A 374 -2.54 7.79 0.55
C ALA A 374 -1.77 6.53 0.97
N LEU A 375 -0.71 6.25 0.23
CA LEU A 375 0.41 5.46 0.74
C LEU A 375 1.35 6.38 1.52
N ARG A 376 1.42 6.17 2.83
CA ARG A 376 2.27 6.94 3.75
C ARG A 376 3.50 6.15 4.17
N VAL A 377 4.68 6.73 3.98
CA VAL A 377 5.98 6.06 4.17
C VAL A 377 6.86 6.84 5.15
N CYS A 378 7.03 6.29 6.36
CA CYS A 378 7.61 6.98 7.52
C CYS A 378 8.75 6.20 8.19
N GLU A 379 9.57 6.90 8.96
CA GLU A 379 10.63 6.38 9.85
C GLU A 379 11.62 5.45 9.17
N ASN A 380 12.39 5.94 8.20
CA ASN A 380 13.35 5.18 7.39
C ASN A 380 12.72 4.05 6.57
N SER A 381 11.47 4.20 6.16
CA SER A 381 10.80 3.24 5.28
C SER A 381 11.19 3.42 3.82
N GLU A 382 11.09 2.34 3.04
CA GLU A 382 11.30 2.36 1.59
C GLU A 382 10.12 1.71 0.87
N ALA A 383 9.55 2.39 -0.13
CA ALA A 383 8.55 1.81 -1.03
C ALA A 383 9.07 1.81 -2.47
N HIS A 384 9.14 0.61 -3.07
CA HIS A 384 9.55 0.37 -4.44
C HIS A 384 8.32 -0.06 -5.24
N LEU A 385 7.81 0.84 -6.08
CA LEU A 385 6.51 0.70 -6.75
C LEU A 385 6.73 0.46 -8.24
N TYR A 386 6.58 -0.77 -8.72
CA TYR A 386 6.80 -1.19 -10.10
C TYR A 386 5.46 -1.28 -10.84
N ASN A 387 5.23 -0.38 -11.80
CA ASN A 387 4.01 -0.34 -12.61
C ASN A 387 2.73 -0.38 -11.74
N VAL A 388 2.78 0.34 -10.62
CA VAL A 388 1.65 0.51 -9.72
C VAL A 388 0.69 1.52 -10.30
N THR A 389 -0.60 1.23 -10.23
CA THR A 389 -1.69 2.15 -10.59
C THR A 389 -2.45 2.55 -9.34
N VAL A 390 -3.10 3.71 -9.40
CA VAL A 390 -3.86 4.30 -8.31
C VAL A 390 -5.28 4.59 -8.77
N ASP A 391 -6.21 4.93 -7.87
CA ASP A 391 -7.50 5.43 -8.33
C ASP A 391 -7.37 6.87 -8.82
N SER A 392 -7.72 7.08 -10.09
CA SER A 392 -7.80 8.41 -10.72
C SER A 392 -9.24 8.83 -11.00
N SER A 393 -10.22 8.00 -10.65
CA SER A 393 -11.63 8.19 -10.99
C SER A 393 -12.36 9.10 -10.01
N GLU A 394 -12.05 9.04 -8.72
CA GLU A 394 -12.68 9.86 -7.67
C GLU A 394 -12.36 11.36 -7.78
N THR A 395 -11.19 11.71 -8.32
CA THR A 395 -10.81 13.11 -8.51
C THR A 395 -11.30 13.75 -9.81
N GLY A 396 -11.94 12.98 -10.70
CA GLY A 396 -12.22 13.45 -12.05
C GLY A 396 -10.94 13.70 -12.86
N GLY A 397 -9.85 13.00 -12.54
CA GLY A 397 -8.53 13.10 -13.14
C GLY A 397 -7.48 13.80 -12.26
N ILE A 398 -6.24 13.84 -12.74
CA ILE A 398 -5.10 14.44 -12.03
C ILE A 398 -5.37 15.94 -11.78
N PRO A 399 -5.40 16.40 -10.51
CA PRO A 399 -5.64 17.81 -10.22
C PRO A 399 -4.42 18.68 -10.54
N GLU A 400 -4.66 19.92 -11.02
CA GLU A 400 -3.58 20.91 -11.25
C GLU A 400 -2.86 21.32 -9.94
N ILE A 401 -3.57 21.23 -8.80
CA ILE A 401 -3.09 21.47 -7.44
C ILE A 401 -3.77 20.43 -6.54
N GLY A 402 -3.00 19.61 -5.84
CA GLY A 402 -3.58 18.57 -4.98
C GLY A 402 -2.60 17.77 -4.14
N ASN A 403 -3.17 16.95 -3.26
CA ASN A 403 -2.45 15.94 -2.50
C ASN A 403 -2.26 14.72 -3.42
N PRO A 404 -1.01 14.29 -3.70
CA PRO A 404 -0.77 13.06 -4.41
C PRO A 404 -0.95 11.82 -3.52
N PRO A 405 -1.16 10.64 -4.14
CA PRO A 405 -1.36 9.37 -3.46
C PRO A 405 -0.13 8.85 -2.69
N PHE A 406 1.02 9.52 -2.75
CA PHE A 406 2.29 9.02 -2.22
C PHE A 406 2.95 10.04 -1.29
N ILE A 407 2.84 9.84 0.01
CA ILE A 407 3.41 10.71 1.04
C ILE A 407 4.60 10.04 1.70
N SER A 408 5.74 10.73 1.81
CA SER A 408 6.92 10.22 2.52
C SER A 408 7.44 11.23 3.54
N ASP A 409 8.25 10.76 4.49
CA ASP A 409 9.07 11.61 5.34
C ASP A 409 10.46 11.94 4.79
N ASP A 410 11.19 12.83 5.48
CA ASP A 410 12.56 13.22 5.11
C ASP A 410 13.57 12.07 5.30
N SER A 411 13.23 11.03 6.08
CA SER A 411 14.06 9.86 6.33
C SER A 411 13.75 8.66 5.42
N SER A 412 12.66 8.73 4.68
CA SER A 412 12.06 7.64 3.91
C SER A 412 12.06 7.95 2.42
N THR A 413 11.79 6.96 1.58
CA THR A 413 11.80 7.16 0.13
C THR A 413 10.77 6.30 -0.57
N ILE A 414 10.10 6.88 -1.55
CA ILE A 414 9.24 6.17 -2.50
C ILE A 414 9.86 6.31 -3.89
N ILE A 415 10.06 5.19 -4.58
CA ILE A 415 10.60 5.16 -5.94
C ILE A 415 9.56 4.52 -6.85
N LEU A 416 9.16 5.25 -7.89
CA LEU A 416 8.35 4.68 -8.96
C LEU A 416 9.27 4.07 -10.01
N TYR A 417 9.01 2.80 -10.31
CA TYR A 417 9.61 2.06 -11.40
C TYR A 417 8.53 1.79 -12.45
N ARG A 418 8.89 1.97 -13.72
CA ARG A 418 8.02 1.68 -14.85
C ARG A 418 8.63 0.62 -15.76
N TRP A 419 7.79 -0.01 -16.57
CA TRP A 419 8.25 -1.02 -17.52
C TRP A 419 8.74 -0.37 -18.79
N LEU A 420 10.00 -0.63 -19.13
CA LEU A 420 10.55 -0.32 -20.44
C LEU A 420 10.45 -1.57 -21.33
N ASP A 421 9.47 -1.60 -22.25
CA ASP A 421 9.29 -2.68 -23.24
C ASP A 421 10.17 -2.39 -24.45
N ILE A 422 11.29 -3.10 -24.57
CA ILE A 422 12.23 -2.94 -25.68
C ILE A 422 12.00 -4.06 -26.68
N ARG A 423 11.68 -3.69 -27.92
CA ARG A 423 11.56 -4.59 -29.04
C ARG A 423 12.69 -4.37 -30.03
N THR A 424 13.30 -5.43 -30.51
CA THR A 424 14.42 -5.37 -31.44
C THR A 424 14.09 -6.08 -32.73
N THR A 425 14.30 -5.42 -33.86
CA THR A 425 14.07 -6.00 -35.18
C THR A 425 15.24 -5.77 -36.12
N ASP A 426 15.34 -6.60 -37.16
CA ASP A 426 16.14 -6.27 -38.34
C ASP A 426 15.44 -5.18 -39.19
N PHE A 427 16.08 -4.77 -40.29
CA PHE A 427 15.52 -3.75 -41.18
C PHE A 427 14.18 -4.14 -41.82
N PRO A 428 13.98 -5.40 -42.28
CA PRO A 428 12.67 -5.90 -42.71
C PRO A 428 11.58 -5.92 -41.63
N GLY A 429 11.92 -5.78 -40.35
CA GLY A 429 10.97 -5.82 -39.22
C GLY A 429 10.83 -7.20 -38.57
N THR A 430 11.71 -8.15 -38.88
CA THR A 430 11.78 -9.46 -38.21
C THR A 430 12.34 -9.29 -36.81
N SER A 431 11.67 -9.85 -35.80
CA SER A 431 12.15 -9.88 -34.41
C SER A 431 13.53 -10.53 -34.27
N LEU A 432 14.39 -9.95 -33.43
CA LEU A 432 15.74 -10.43 -33.15
C LEU A 432 15.90 -10.94 -31.72
N ASP A 433 16.23 -12.22 -31.58
CA ASP A 433 16.43 -12.87 -30.28
C ASP A 433 17.89 -12.79 -29.82
N GLY A 434 18.12 -12.75 -28.51
CA GLY A 434 19.46 -12.75 -27.92
C GLY A 434 20.21 -11.42 -28.08
N VAL A 435 19.54 -10.35 -28.48
CA VAL A 435 20.11 -8.99 -28.48
C VAL A 435 20.42 -8.61 -27.05
N ARG A 436 21.68 -8.29 -26.75
CA ARG A 436 22.06 -7.76 -25.43
C ARG A 436 21.61 -6.32 -25.34
N VAL A 437 20.92 -5.98 -24.27
CA VAL A 437 20.38 -4.65 -24.00
C VAL A 437 21.02 -4.08 -22.76
N GLU A 438 21.48 -2.83 -22.86
CA GLU A 438 22.04 -2.06 -21.75
C GLU A 438 21.26 -0.76 -21.61
N VAL A 439 20.79 -0.53 -20.38
CA VAL A 439 20.19 0.71 -19.94
C VAL A 439 21.06 1.22 -18.80
N ASN A 440 21.42 2.50 -18.83
CA ASN A 440 22.25 3.12 -17.80
C ASN A 440 21.47 3.26 -16.49
N LEU A 441 21.36 2.16 -15.75
CA LEU A 441 20.75 2.10 -14.43
C LEU A 441 21.78 2.48 -13.36
N THR A 442 21.37 3.31 -12.41
CA THR A 442 22.21 3.71 -11.28
C THR A 442 22.24 2.66 -10.17
N GLU A 443 21.30 1.71 -10.19
CA GLU A 443 21.10 0.72 -9.12
C GLU A 443 20.92 -0.69 -9.69
N THR A 444 21.27 -1.69 -8.87
CA THR A 444 21.04 -3.11 -9.20
C THR A 444 19.59 -3.46 -8.89
N GLN A 445 18.94 -4.21 -9.79
CA GLN A 445 17.56 -4.64 -9.60
C GLN A 445 17.42 -5.61 -8.43
N SER A 446 16.33 -5.46 -7.67
CA SER A 446 16.00 -6.36 -6.56
C SER A 446 15.75 -7.79 -7.08
N ASN A 447 16.18 -8.80 -6.32
CA ASN A 447 15.92 -10.20 -6.64
C ASN A 447 14.41 -10.48 -6.75
N ILE A 448 13.57 -9.81 -5.95
CA ILE A 448 12.11 -9.96 -6.00
C ILE A 448 11.57 -9.64 -7.40
N VAL A 449 12.10 -8.60 -8.03
CA VAL A 449 11.68 -8.17 -9.38
C VAL A 449 12.24 -9.08 -10.45
N LEU A 450 13.46 -9.59 -10.27
CA LEU A 450 14.05 -10.56 -11.19
C LEU A 450 13.28 -11.90 -11.15
N ASP A 451 12.89 -12.34 -9.95
CA ASP A 451 12.05 -13.53 -9.75
C ASP A 451 10.66 -13.33 -10.37
N TYR A 452 10.07 -12.14 -10.22
CA TYR A 452 8.81 -11.77 -10.86
C TYR A 452 8.86 -11.88 -12.39
N LEU A 453 9.90 -11.32 -13.01
CA LEU A 453 10.04 -11.33 -14.47
C LEU A 453 10.39 -12.73 -15.01
N GLY A 454 10.93 -13.62 -14.18
CA GLY A 454 11.25 -15.01 -14.51
C GLY A 454 12.31 -15.18 -15.60
N LYS A 455 12.99 -14.10 -16.02
CA LYS A 455 13.93 -14.09 -17.14
C LYS A 455 15.02 -13.02 -16.99
N PRO A 456 16.17 -13.16 -17.71
CA PRO A 456 17.19 -12.12 -17.75
C PRO A 456 16.65 -10.81 -18.34
N ILE A 457 16.90 -9.70 -17.64
CA ILE A 457 16.46 -8.35 -18.06
C ILE A 457 17.38 -7.67 -19.07
N ASN A 458 18.42 -8.36 -19.56
CA ASN A 458 19.44 -7.77 -20.43
C ASN A 458 19.57 -8.46 -21.78
N LYS A 459 18.65 -9.36 -22.12
CA LYS A 459 18.61 -10.05 -23.42
C LYS A 459 17.19 -10.20 -23.93
N THR A 460 17.02 -10.02 -25.24
CA THR A 460 15.72 -10.24 -25.88
C THR A 460 15.39 -11.72 -26.06
N GLU A 461 14.12 -12.04 -25.89
CA GLU A 461 13.49 -13.32 -26.22
C GLU A 461 12.24 -13.03 -27.04
N ASN A 462 12.08 -13.68 -28.19
CA ASN A 462 11.09 -13.34 -29.23
C ASN A 462 11.12 -11.84 -29.63
N GLY A 463 12.33 -11.27 -29.73
CA GLY A 463 12.55 -9.86 -30.05
C GLY A 463 12.26 -8.90 -28.92
N LYS A 464 11.93 -9.35 -27.71
CA LYS A 464 11.45 -8.50 -26.62
C LYS A 464 12.23 -8.68 -25.32
N VAL A 465 12.47 -7.58 -24.60
CA VAL A 465 12.89 -7.58 -23.20
C VAL A 465 12.11 -6.51 -22.43
N ILE A 466 11.77 -6.78 -21.17
CA ILE A 466 11.16 -5.81 -20.26
C ILE A 466 12.18 -5.48 -19.19
N ILE A 467 12.41 -4.19 -18.96
CA ILE A 467 13.36 -3.70 -17.95
C ILE A 467 12.62 -2.77 -16.99
N PRO A 468 12.62 -3.04 -15.68
CA PRO A 468 12.17 -2.07 -14.67
C PRO A 468 13.16 -0.92 -14.61
N VAL A 469 12.68 0.32 -14.72
CA VAL A 469 13.53 1.50 -14.64
C VAL A 469 12.92 2.54 -13.70
N PRO A 470 13.69 3.16 -12.78
CA PRO A 470 13.15 4.17 -11.87
C PRO A 470 12.84 5.47 -12.64
N THR A 471 11.64 6.01 -12.55
CA THR A 471 11.29 7.24 -13.30
C THR A 471 11.14 8.45 -12.41
N ASP A 472 10.75 8.23 -11.16
CA ASP A 472 10.36 9.29 -10.23
C ASP A 472 10.74 8.88 -8.81
N VAL A 473 11.27 9.83 -8.05
CA VAL A 473 11.53 9.66 -6.60
C VAL A 473 10.67 10.67 -5.86
N MET A 474 9.80 10.19 -4.97
CA MET A 474 9.00 11.06 -4.09
C MET A 474 9.84 11.41 -2.87
N LEU A 475 9.96 12.72 -2.63
CA LEU A 475 10.66 13.29 -1.50
C LEU A 475 9.82 14.47 -0.98
N PRO A 476 9.79 14.76 0.33
CA PRO A 476 8.98 15.84 0.88
C PRO A 476 9.27 17.20 0.22
N LYS A 477 10.55 17.47 -0.07
CA LYS A 477 10.98 18.72 -0.74
C LYS A 477 10.50 18.89 -2.18
N ASN A 478 10.00 17.82 -2.81
CA ASN A 478 9.53 17.82 -4.20
C ASN A 478 8.00 17.85 -4.29
N TRP A 479 7.30 17.70 -3.15
CA TRP A 479 5.84 17.74 -3.04
C TRP A 479 5.20 18.96 -3.71
N PRO A 480 4.03 18.83 -4.38
CA PRO A 480 3.27 17.60 -4.64
C PRO A 480 3.79 16.78 -5.83
N ASN A 481 4.92 17.17 -6.41
CA ASN A 481 5.53 16.50 -7.56
C ASN A 481 6.59 15.50 -7.13
N SER A 482 7.18 14.84 -8.12
CA SER A 482 8.34 13.97 -7.96
C SER A 482 9.65 14.68 -8.30
N LYS A 483 10.77 14.07 -7.90
CA LYS A 483 12.05 14.25 -8.59
C LYS A 483 12.09 13.31 -9.81
N PHE A 484 11.86 13.86 -11.00
CA PHE A 484 11.94 13.10 -12.24
C PHE A 484 13.37 12.69 -12.61
N ILE A 485 13.54 11.41 -12.94
CA ILE A 485 14.78 10.78 -13.41
C ILE A 485 14.55 9.82 -14.60
N GLY A 486 13.36 9.84 -15.22
CA GLY A 486 12.93 8.89 -16.25
C GLY A 486 13.48 9.08 -17.67
N ASN A 487 14.66 9.68 -17.83
CA ASN A 487 15.33 9.85 -19.13
C ASN A 487 16.38 8.75 -19.33
N TYR A 488 16.26 7.98 -20.41
CA TYR A 488 17.11 6.81 -20.62
C TYR A 488 17.78 6.78 -21.98
N LYS A 489 19.04 6.33 -21.98
CA LYS A 489 19.77 5.89 -23.17
C LYS A 489 19.78 4.36 -23.17
N ILE A 490 19.39 3.79 -24.31
CA ILE A 490 19.33 2.34 -24.54
C ILE A 490 20.40 1.99 -25.55
N GLU A 491 21.23 1.00 -25.24
CA GLU A 491 22.25 0.46 -26.13
C GLU A 491 21.96 -1.02 -26.38
N CYS A 492 21.81 -1.37 -27.65
CA CYS A 492 21.51 -2.73 -28.09
C CYS A 492 22.69 -3.28 -28.89
N TYR A 493 23.08 -4.52 -28.59
CA TYR A 493 24.20 -5.20 -29.21
C TYR A 493 23.75 -6.55 -29.78
N TYR A 494 23.96 -6.76 -31.07
CA TYR A 494 23.63 -8.00 -31.77
C TYR A 494 24.78 -8.37 -32.72
N SER A 495 25.46 -9.49 -32.44
CA SER A 495 26.69 -9.87 -33.13
C SER A 495 27.71 -8.71 -33.10
N ASN A 496 28.20 -8.26 -34.25
CA ASN A 496 29.13 -7.12 -34.37
C ASN A 496 28.42 -5.76 -34.55
N TYR A 497 27.10 -5.71 -34.46
CA TYR A 497 26.31 -4.50 -34.64
C TYR A 497 25.89 -3.93 -33.30
N SER A 498 25.89 -2.60 -33.21
CA SER A 498 25.30 -1.87 -32.11
C SER A 498 24.42 -0.73 -32.62
N VAL A 499 23.34 -0.48 -31.88
CA VAL A 499 22.41 0.62 -32.13
C VAL A 499 22.08 1.26 -30.78
N SER A 500 22.01 2.59 -30.76
CA SER A 500 21.57 3.34 -29.59
C SER A 500 20.25 4.04 -29.85
N SER A 501 19.38 4.07 -28.84
CA SER A 501 18.16 4.87 -28.82
C SER A 501 18.08 5.68 -27.52
N SER A 502 17.22 6.69 -27.50
CA SER A 502 16.92 7.49 -26.31
C SER A 502 15.43 7.68 -26.17
N MET A 503 14.96 7.79 -24.93
CA MET A 503 13.54 7.89 -24.59
C MET A 503 13.37 8.66 -23.27
N SER A 504 12.19 9.22 -23.05
CA SER A 504 11.75 9.81 -21.78
C SER A 504 10.38 9.27 -21.41
N PHE A 505 10.19 8.87 -20.16
CA PHE A 505 8.85 8.61 -19.64
C PHE A 505 8.09 9.94 -19.47
N VAL A 506 6.77 9.85 -19.40
CA VAL A 506 5.94 10.95 -18.89
C VAL A 506 6.21 11.10 -17.39
N GLN A 507 6.30 12.33 -16.89
CA GLN A 507 6.57 12.56 -15.47
C GLN A 507 5.33 12.20 -14.62
N PHE A 508 5.53 11.77 -13.37
CA PHE A 508 4.47 11.84 -12.36
C PHE A 508 3.89 13.28 -12.29
N PRO A 509 2.57 13.49 -12.19
CA PRO A 509 1.52 12.60 -11.68
C PRO A 509 0.90 11.55 -12.62
N CYS A 510 1.31 11.47 -13.90
CA CYS A 510 0.74 10.48 -14.82
C CYS A 510 1.11 9.05 -14.40
N ILE A 511 0.18 8.28 -13.83
CA ILE A 511 0.46 6.93 -13.30
C ILE A 511 -0.59 5.88 -13.69
N ASP A 512 -1.51 6.24 -14.60
CA ASP A 512 -2.43 5.27 -15.18
C ASP A 512 -1.67 4.21 -16.02
N GLU A 513 -2.34 3.10 -16.32
CA GLU A 513 -1.78 1.95 -17.03
C GLU A 513 -1.06 2.34 -18.34
N GLU A 514 -1.60 3.31 -19.07
CA GLU A 514 -1.02 3.78 -20.34
C GLU A 514 0.32 4.49 -20.19
N TYR A 515 0.63 5.06 -19.02
CA TYR A 515 1.87 5.80 -18.75
C TYR A 515 2.93 4.95 -18.05
N ASN A 516 2.55 3.81 -17.48
CA ASN A 516 3.47 2.98 -16.70
C ASN A 516 4.29 1.99 -17.53
N THR A 517 4.01 1.86 -18.83
CA THR A 517 4.81 1.07 -19.76
C THR A 517 5.17 1.88 -21.00
N GLU A 518 6.46 2.04 -21.28
CA GLU A 518 6.95 2.71 -22.49
C GLU A 518 7.50 1.68 -23.49
N LEU A 519 7.03 1.75 -24.74
CA LEU A 519 7.47 0.85 -25.82
C LEU A 519 8.54 1.52 -26.68
N VAL A 520 9.72 0.91 -26.75
CA VAL A 520 10.81 1.34 -27.65
C VAL A 520 11.12 0.23 -28.65
N THR A 521 10.99 0.54 -29.95
CA THR A 521 11.45 -0.36 -31.02
C THR A 521 12.83 0.07 -31.54
N VAL A 522 13.81 -0.82 -31.43
CA VAL A 522 15.19 -0.63 -31.90
C VAL A 522 15.40 -1.44 -33.17
N VAL A 523 15.64 -0.73 -34.29
CA VAL A 523 15.84 -1.35 -35.60
C VAL A 523 17.33 -1.41 -35.94
N PHE A 524 17.83 -2.61 -36.20
CA PHE A 524 19.18 -2.83 -36.73
C PHE A 524 19.18 -2.61 -38.24
N THR A 525 19.31 -1.36 -38.67
CA THR A 525 19.21 -0.97 -40.10
C THR A 525 20.28 -1.57 -41.01
N LYS A 526 21.38 -2.06 -40.45
CA LYS A 526 22.47 -2.75 -41.19
C LYS A 526 22.27 -4.26 -41.31
N LEU A 527 21.24 -4.80 -40.67
CA LEU A 527 20.83 -6.19 -40.77
C LEU A 527 19.81 -6.30 -41.91
N ILE A 528 20.30 -6.60 -43.10
CA ILE A 528 19.51 -6.71 -44.34
C ILE A 528 19.79 -8.05 -45.01
N PRO A 529 18.75 -8.75 -45.52
CA PRO A 529 18.95 -9.83 -46.46
C PRO A 529 19.41 -9.24 -47.80
N GLU A 530 20.43 -9.83 -48.40
CA GLU A 530 20.95 -9.46 -49.71
C GLU A 530 20.92 -10.70 -50.58
N PHE A 531 20.38 -10.62 -51.79
CA PHE A 531 20.28 -11.78 -52.66
C PHE A 531 21.18 -11.65 -53.87
N THR A 532 21.85 -12.76 -54.19
CA THR A 532 22.48 -12.96 -55.49
C THR A 532 21.82 -14.17 -56.15
N VAL A 533 21.61 -14.09 -57.47
CA VAL A 533 20.95 -15.15 -58.24
C VAL A 533 21.94 -15.69 -59.26
N ASN A 534 22.18 -17.00 -59.21
CA ASN A 534 22.86 -17.71 -60.29
C ASN A 534 21.81 -18.48 -61.08
N MET A 535 21.83 -18.32 -62.40
CA MET A 535 20.92 -18.98 -63.31
C MET A 535 21.70 -19.81 -64.32
N ASP A 536 21.37 -21.09 -64.40
CA ASP A 536 21.91 -22.02 -65.40
C ASP A 536 20.76 -22.51 -66.30
N VAL A 537 21.03 -22.54 -67.60
CA VAL A 537 20.13 -23.07 -68.62
C VAL A 537 20.77 -24.31 -69.21
N SER A 538 20.00 -25.38 -69.44
CA SER A 538 20.52 -26.58 -70.13
C SER A 538 21.16 -26.19 -71.47
N ASN A 539 22.38 -26.68 -71.75
CA ASN A 539 23.13 -26.35 -72.96
C ASN A 539 22.36 -26.67 -74.25
N SER A 540 22.60 -25.85 -75.29
CA SER A 540 22.03 -25.92 -76.64
C SER A 540 20.50 -25.82 -76.68
N VAL A 541 19.98 -24.61 -76.88
CA VAL A 541 18.54 -24.35 -76.99
C VAL A 541 18.13 -24.40 -78.46
N MET A 542 17.24 -25.32 -78.86
CA MET A 542 16.61 -25.30 -80.19
C MET A 542 15.20 -24.72 -80.13
N GLN A 543 14.75 -24.14 -81.24
CA GLN A 543 13.39 -23.61 -81.36
C GLN A 543 12.36 -24.73 -81.12
N ASN A 544 11.38 -24.46 -80.26
CA ASN A 544 10.32 -25.38 -79.82
C ASN A 544 10.75 -26.53 -78.89
N GLU A 545 11.94 -26.48 -78.28
CA GLU A 545 12.32 -27.41 -77.21
C GLU A 545 11.92 -26.90 -75.82
N VAL A 546 11.56 -27.83 -74.93
CA VAL A 546 11.37 -27.55 -73.50
C VAL A 546 12.74 -27.42 -72.86
N VAL A 547 13.00 -26.25 -72.28
CA VAL A 547 14.27 -25.93 -71.62
C VAL A 547 14.08 -25.96 -70.11
N GLN A 548 15.02 -26.56 -69.38
CA GLN A 548 15.06 -26.45 -67.93
C GLN A 548 15.96 -25.28 -67.53
N VAL A 549 15.41 -24.36 -66.75
CA VAL A 549 16.15 -23.26 -66.12
C VAL A 549 16.28 -23.58 -64.63
N ASN A 550 17.51 -23.66 -64.15
CA ASN A 550 17.80 -23.80 -62.72
C ASN A 550 18.27 -22.44 -62.20
N ALA A 551 17.48 -21.82 -61.31
CA ALA A 551 17.88 -20.61 -60.60
C ALA A 551 18.20 -20.96 -59.14
N THR A 552 19.43 -20.71 -58.72
CA THR A 552 19.84 -20.79 -57.31
C THR A 552 19.93 -19.39 -56.74
N ILE A 553 19.15 -19.12 -55.70
CA ILE A 553 19.15 -17.84 -54.99
C ILE A 553 20.00 -18.01 -53.74
N TYR A 554 21.06 -17.22 -53.62
CA TYR A 554 21.89 -17.14 -52.42
C TYR A 554 21.50 -15.90 -51.63
N ASN A 555 21.19 -16.08 -50.35
CA ASN A 555 21.16 -14.96 -49.42
C ASN A 555 22.58 -14.69 -48.93
N THR A 556 23.20 -13.64 -49.45
CA THR A 556 24.53 -13.14 -49.06
C THR A 556 24.43 -12.06 -47.98
N GLY A 557 23.22 -11.71 -47.55
CA GLY A 557 22.98 -10.72 -46.52
C GLY A 557 23.35 -11.19 -45.13
N THR A 558 23.12 -10.29 -44.17
CA THR A 558 23.49 -10.48 -42.77
C THR A 558 22.36 -11.07 -41.92
N THR A 559 21.17 -11.24 -42.50
CA THR A 559 20.02 -11.90 -41.87
C THR A 559 19.38 -12.92 -42.80
N ASN A 560 18.60 -13.84 -42.21
CA ASN A 560 17.76 -14.75 -42.98
C ASN A 560 16.66 -13.98 -43.72
N ALA A 561 16.20 -14.56 -44.82
CA ALA A 561 15.03 -14.08 -45.54
C ALA A 561 13.95 -15.13 -45.59
N TYR A 562 12.70 -14.68 -45.46
CA TYR A 562 11.52 -15.53 -45.51
C TYR A 562 10.57 -15.00 -46.59
N ASN A 563 9.83 -15.91 -47.23
CA ASN A 563 8.82 -15.57 -48.25
C ASN A 563 9.35 -14.72 -49.41
N VAL A 564 10.59 -14.97 -49.86
CA VAL A 564 11.20 -14.25 -50.98
C VAL A 564 10.42 -14.55 -52.27
N PRO A 565 9.72 -13.57 -52.88
CA PRO A 565 9.00 -13.80 -54.11
C PRO A 565 10.00 -13.97 -55.26
N VAL A 566 9.82 -15.03 -56.04
CA VAL A 566 10.65 -15.31 -57.22
C VAL A 566 9.78 -15.18 -58.46
N ILE A 567 10.19 -14.32 -59.38
CA ILE A 567 9.49 -14.08 -60.64
C ILE A 567 10.49 -14.27 -61.77
N PHE A 568 10.10 -15.08 -62.75
CA PHE A 568 10.84 -15.24 -64.01
C PHE A 568 10.19 -14.34 -65.06
N TYR A 569 11.02 -13.58 -65.78
CA TYR A 569 10.60 -12.80 -66.93
C TYR A 569 11.30 -13.37 -68.16
N ASP A 570 10.59 -13.50 -69.28
CA ASP A 570 11.27 -13.52 -70.57
C ASP A 570 11.61 -12.08 -70.95
N ASN A 571 12.84 -11.86 -71.43
CA ASN A 571 13.09 -10.65 -72.21
C ASN A 571 12.56 -11.01 -73.60
N GLY A 572 11.33 -10.58 -73.89
CA GLY A 572 10.67 -10.82 -75.18
C GLY A 572 11.57 -10.65 -76.39
#